data_AF-A0A9W7ESS5-F1
#
_entry.id   AF-A0A9W7ESS5-F1
#
_cell.length_a   1.000
_cell.length_b   1.000
_cell.length_c   1.000
_cell.angle_alpha   90.00
_cell.angle_beta   90.00
_cell.angle_gamma   90.00
#
_symmetry.space_group_name_H-M   'P 1'
#
loop_
_entity.id
_entity.type
_entity.pdbx_description
1 polymer ?
#
loop_
_entity_poly.entity_id
_entity_poly.type
_entity_poly.pdbx_seq_one_letter_code
_entity_poly.pdbx_strand_id
1 'polypeptide(L)'
;MPAVTSTISLENVDLFHTKLQELGKEAFLECSELKSMTIPDSLQTIGNDVFIYCSKLIPSHIDVNHYHGEEEAVNGGNATSEVISHLCSLQTN
;
A
#
# COMPACT_ATOMS: atom_id res chain seq x y z
N MET A 1 1.14 17.02 -2.52
CA MET A 1 1.88 15.86 -2.00
C MET A 1 2.31 15.03 -3.21
N PRO A 2 3.57 14.55 -3.29
CA PRO A 2 4.04 13.81 -4.45
C PRO A 2 3.33 12.44 -4.50
N ALA A 3 2.32 12.33 -5.35
CA ALA A 3 1.81 11.02 -5.77
C ALA A 3 2.84 10.43 -6.74
N VAL A 4 3.22 9.16 -6.56
CA VAL A 4 4.06 8.45 -7.53
C VAL A 4 3.17 8.01 -8.68
N THR A 5 2.75 8.98 -9.50
CA THR A 5 1.86 8.78 -10.63
C THR A 5 2.61 8.18 -11.81
N SER A 6 2.43 6.86 -11.99
CA SER A 6 2.35 6.06 -13.24
C SER A 6 3.17 6.35 -14.48
N THR A 7 4.25 7.12 -14.35
CA THR A 7 5.21 7.37 -15.44
C THR A 7 6.45 6.48 -15.32
N ILE A 8 6.53 5.65 -14.28
CA ILE A 8 7.66 4.75 -14.01
C ILE A 8 7.09 3.35 -13.79
N SER A 9 7.61 2.38 -14.54
CA SER A 9 7.32 0.94 -14.40
C SER A 9 7.87 0.41 -13.07
N LEU A 10 7.23 0.76 -11.96
CA LEU A 10 7.61 0.32 -10.63
C LEU A 10 7.21 -1.15 -10.48
N GLU A 11 8.19 -2.05 -10.51
CA GLU A 11 7.95 -3.48 -10.28
C GLU A 11 7.95 -3.84 -8.79
N ASN A 12 8.84 -3.21 -8.01
CA ASN A 12 9.01 -3.48 -6.59
C ASN A 12 9.22 -2.16 -5.84
N VAL A 13 8.57 -2.01 -4.70
CA VAL A 13 8.65 -0.81 -3.85
C VAL A 13 9.09 -1.20 -2.45
N ASP A 14 10.26 -0.75 -2.02
CA ASP A 14 10.75 -0.96 -0.65
C ASP A 14 10.67 0.35 0.13
N LEU A 15 9.72 0.42 1.07
CA LEU A 15 9.57 1.53 2.00
C LEU A 15 9.98 1.16 3.43
N PHE A 16 10.53 -0.04 3.67
CA PHE A 16 10.85 -0.55 5.00
C PHE A 16 11.77 0.38 5.79
N HIS A 17 12.76 0.97 5.11
CA HIS A 17 13.73 1.89 5.72
C HIS A 17 13.21 3.33 5.86
N THR A 18 11.94 3.57 5.54
CA THR A 18 11.34 4.90 5.62
C THR A 18 10.55 5.07 6.92
N LYS A 19 10.43 6.30 7.38
CA LYS A 19 9.55 6.66 8.52
C LYS A 19 8.19 7.18 8.03
N LEU A 20 7.69 6.59 6.94
CA LEU A 20 6.43 7.03 6.35
C LEU A 20 5.30 6.65 7.30
N GLN A 21 4.51 7.63 7.69
CA GLN A 21 3.36 7.45 8.59
C GLN A 21 2.05 7.34 7.82
N GLU A 22 1.98 7.94 6.63
CA GLU A 22 0.76 8.00 5.83
C GLU A 22 1.08 7.75 4.35
N LEU A 23 0.28 6.87 3.73
CA LEU A 23 0.14 6.79 2.29
C LEU A 23 -1.07 7.64 1.89
N GLY A 24 -0.82 8.76 1.22
CA GLY A 24 -1.90 9.65 0.78
C GLY A 24 -2.80 9.00 -0.29
N LYS A 25 -3.96 9.62 -0.53
CA LYS A 25 -4.89 9.21 -1.59
C LYS A 25 -4.15 9.04 -2.93
N GLU A 26 -4.46 7.97 -3.67
CA GLU A 26 -3.91 7.71 -5.01
C GLU A 26 -2.36 7.64 -5.06
N ALA A 27 -1.68 7.35 -3.94
CA ALA A 27 -0.22 7.38 -3.89
C ALA A 27 0.44 6.50 -4.97
N PHE A 28 -0.07 5.30 -5.24
CA PHE A 28 0.39 4.37 -6.29
C PHE A 28 -0.64 4.17 -7.42
N LEU A 29 -1.47 5.18 -7.68
CA LEU A 29 -2.45 5.16 -8.79
C LEU A 29 -1.80 4.69 -10.10
N GLU A 30 -2.42 3.71 -10.76
CA GLU A 30 -2.03 3.16 -12.08
C GLU A 30 -0.68 2.40 -12.14
N CYS A 31 -0.11 2.00 -10.98
CA CYS A 31 1.11 1.18 -10.95
C CYS A 31 0.83 -0.28 -11.38
N SER A 32 0.49 -0.46 -12.65
CA SER A 32 0.10 -1.73 -13.26
C SER A 32 1.20 -2.78 -13.33
N GLU A 33 2.47 -2.38 -13.17
CA GLU A 33 3.63 -3.28 -13.14
C GLU A 33 4.07 -3.66 -11.72
N LEU A 34 3.46 -3.07 -10.67
CA LEU A 34 3.83 -3.31 -9.29
C LEU A 34 3.43 -4.73 -8.87
N LYS A 35 4.43 -5.55 -8.51
CA LYS A 35 4.24 -6.95 -8.13
C LYS A 35 4.37 -7.15 -6.63
N SER A 36 5.31 -6.44 -6.00
CA SER A 36 5.59 -6.54 -4.57
C SER A 36 5.85 -5.19 -3.96
N MET A 37 5.56 -5.06 -2.66
CA MET A 37 5.99 -3.90 -1.91
C MET A 37 6.25 -4.23 -0.44
N THR A 38 7.11 -3.45 0.20
CA THR A 38 7.35 -3.55 1.64
C THR A 38 6.88 -2.25 2.29
N ILE A 39 6.01 -2.37 3.29
CA ILE A 39 5.44 -1.25 4.03
C ILE A 39 6.28 -1.01 5.30
N PRO A 40 6.55 0.25 5.69
CA PRO A 40 7.26 0.52 6.93
C PRO A 40 6.38 0.26 8.14
N ASP A 41 7.00 -0.20 9.23
CA ASP A 41 6.31 -0.43 10.51
C ASP A 41 5.78 0.86 11.14
N SER A 42 6.25 2.03 10.69
CA SER A 42 5.71 3.32 11.12
C SER A 42 4.42 3.72 10.42
N LEU A 43 3.95 2.96 9.43
CA LEU A 43 2.76 3.31 8.65
C LEU A 43 1.50 3.13 9.49
N GLN A 44 0.76 4.22 9.66
CA GLN A 44 -0.46 4.33 10.45
C GLN A 44 -1.69 4.64 9.58
N THR A 45 -1.50 5.17 8.39
CA THR A 45 -2.65 5.58 7.58
C THR A 45 -2.43 5.18 6.13
N ILE A 46 -3.42 4.47 5.57
CA ILE A 46 -3.51 4.17 4.14
C ILE A 46 -4.72 4.92 3.62
N GLY A 47 -4.49 5.89 2.74
CA GLY A 47 -5.52 6.71 2.13
C GLY A 47 -6.38 5.94 1.12
N ASN A 48 -7.38 6.62 0.57
CA ASN A 48 -8.28 6.04 -0.42
C ASN A 48 -7.55 5.77 -1.75
N ASP A 49 -7.94 4.71 -2.45
CA ASP A 49 -7.52 4.41 -3.82
C ASP A 49 -5.99 4.34 -4.03
N VAL A 50 -5.23 4.04 -2.96
CA VAL A 50 -3.77 4.02 -3.00
C VAL A 50 -3.25 3.09 -4.10
N PHE A 51 -3.90 1.95 -4.30
CA PHE A 51 -3.51 0.92 -5.28
C PHE A 51 -4.51 0.77 -6.43
N ILE A 52 -5.29 1.82 -6.72
CA ILE A 52 -6.25 1.75 -7.81
C ILE A 52 -5.50 1.56 -9.15
N TYR A 53 -6.00 0.66 -9.99
CA TYR A 53 -5.36 0.23 -11.25
C TYR A 53 -3.98 -0.45 -11.12
N CYS A 54 -3.59 -0.92 -9.93
CA CYS A 54 -2.44 -1.80 -9.72
C CYS A 54 -2.80 -3.27 -10.00
N SER A 55 -3.03 -3.61 -11.27
CA SER A 55 -3.56 -4.93 -11.66
C SER A 55 -2.63 -6.12 -11.42
N LYS A 56 -1.32 -5.89 -11.23
CA LYS A 56 -0.33 -6.94 -10.91
C LYS A 56 0.05 -7.02 -9.42
N LEU A 57 -0.48 -6.11 -8.59
CA LEU A 57 -0.16 -6.11 -7.17
C LEU A 57 -0.91 -7.24 -6.48
N ILE A 58 -0.17 -8.16 -5.87
CA ILE A 58 -0.75 -9.27 -5.13
C ILE A 58 -0.58 -8.97 -3.64
N PRO A 59 -1.65 -8.94 -2.83
CA PRO A 59 -1.56 -8.67 -1.40
C PRO A 59 -0.55 -9.58 -0.67
N SER A 60 -0.45 -10.85 -1.06
CA SER A 60 0.51 -11.81 -0.48
C SER A 60 1.98 -11.53 -0.78
N HIS A 61 2.28 -10.60 -1.69
CA HIS A 61 3.63 -10.12 -1.98
C HIS A 61 3.93 -8.80 -1.27
N ILE A 62 3.08 -8.41 -0.32
CA ILE A 62 3.26 -7.25 0.53
C ILE A 62 3.70 -7.70 1.90
N ASP A 63 4.86 -7.18 2.34
CA ASP A 63 5.43 -7.52 3.64
C ASP A 63 5.32 -6.32 4.61
N VAL A 64 4.91 -6.62 5.84
CA VAL A 64 4.80 -5.67 6.96
C VAL A 64 5.07 -6.41 8.26
N ASN A 65 5.85 -5.82 9.18
CA ASN A 65 6.01 -6.45 10.50
C ASN A 65 4.92 -5.98 11.47
N HIS A 66 4.52 -4.70 11.39
CA HIS A 66 3.56 -4.15 12.35
C HIS A 66 2.77 -2.96 11.79
N TYR A 67 1.70 -3.19 11.02
CA TYR A 67 0.78 -2.10 10.67
C TYR A 67 0.06 -1.64 11.95
N HIS A 68 -0.12 -0.35 12.18
CA HIS A 68 -0.81 0.15 13.40
C HIS A 68 -1.88 1.18 13.04
N GLY A 69 -2.53 0.98 11.90
CA GLY A 69 -3.36 2.01 11.30
C GLY A 69 -4.84 1.97 11.63
N GLU A 70 -5.43 3.15 11.62
CA GLU A 70 -6.86 3.41 11.78
C GLU A 70 -7.53 3.29 10.39
N GLU A 71 -8.66 2.58 10.31
CA GLU A 71 -9.45 2.29 9.09
C GLU A 71 -10.06 3.55 8.42
N GLU A 72 -9.47 4.73 8.60
CA GLU A 72 -10.08 6.00 8.19
C GLU A 72 -9.81 6.36 6.72
N ALA A 73 -10.06 5.42 5.80
CA ALA A 73 -10.19 5.68 4.35
C ALA A 73 -10.49 4.38 3.56
N VAL A 74 -11.57 3.67 3.86
CA VAL A 74 -12.02 2.53 3.04
C VAL A 74 -13.17 2.94 2.12
N ASN A 75 -12.92 3.90 1.23
CA ASN A 75 -13.70 4.06 -0.01
C ASN A 75 -12.84 3.79 -1.25
N GLY A 76 -11.61 3.28 -1.06
CA GLY A 76 -10.68 2.94 -2.13
C GLY A 76 -11.03 1.62 -2.82
N GLY A 77 -10.89 1.56 -4.15
CA GLY A 77 -11.19 0.39 -4.97
C GLY A 77 -10.54 -0.93 -4.51
N ASN A 78 -11.07 -2.05 -5.03
CA ASN A 78 -10.84 -3.45 -4.57
C ASN A 78 -9.43 -3.75 -4.03
N ALA A 79 -8.38 -3.34 -4.75
CA ALA A 79 -6.98 -3.61 -4.37
C ALA A 79 -6.58 -2.98 -3.02
N THR A 80 -7.08 -1.78 -2.68
CA THR A 80 -6.72 -1.11 -1.41
C THR A 80 -7.30 -1.87 -0.21
N SER A 81 -8.55 -2.31 -0.33
CA SER A 81 -9.22 -3.11 0.70
C SER A 81 -8.59 -4.49 0.88
N GLU A 82 -8.18 -5.15 -0.21
CA GLU A 82 -7.48 -6.45 -0.15
C GLU A 82 -6.12 -6.35 0.53
N VAL A 83 -5.36 -5.29 0.25
CA VAL A 83 -4.08 -5.03 0.91
C VAL A 83 -4.30 -4.81 2.42
N ILE A 84 -5.20 -3.90 2.82
CA ILE A 84 -5.48 -3.65 4.24
C ILE A 84 -5.93 -4.94 4.95
N SER A 85 -6.81 -5.72 4.33
CA SER A 85 -7.24 -7.01 4.88
C SER A 85 -6.09 -8.00 5.06
N HIS A 86 -5.16 -8.07 4.10
CA HIS A 86 -3.97 -8.90 4.23
C HIS A 86 -3.06 -8.42 5.37
N LEU A 87 -2.78 -7.11 5.46
CA LEU A 87 -1.95 -6.53 6.51
C LEU A 87 -2.57 -6.77 7.90
N CYS A 88 -3.89 -6.62 8.06
CA CYS A 88 -4.60 -6.95 9.30
C CYS A 88 -4.49 -8.44 9.67
N SER A 89 -4.45 -9.34 8.68
CA SER A 89 -4.27 -10.78 8.92
C SER A 89 -2.85 -11.16 9.35
N LEU A 90 -1.85 -10.33 9.04
CA LEU A 90 -0.45 -10.58 9.40
C LEU A 90 -0.12 -10.15 10.85
N GLN A 91 -0.91 -9.24 11.45
CA GLN A 91 -0.71 -8.71 12.81
C GLN A 91 -0.97 -9.71 13.95
N THR A 92 -1.33 -10.97 13.66
CA THR A 92 -1.83 -11.92 14.68
C THR A 92 -0.76 -12.83 15.30
N ASN A 93 0.54 -12.52 15.21
CA ASN A 93 1.63 -13.34 15.76
C ASN A 93 2.63 -12.53 16.59
#